data_AF-A0A8T5R5A5-F1
#
_entry.id   AF-A0A8T5R5A5-F1
#
_cell.length_a   1.000
_cell.length_b   1.000
_cell.length_c   1.000
_cell.angle_alpha   90.00
_cell.angle_beta   90.00
_cell.angle_gamma   90.00
#
_symmetry.space_group_name_H-M   'P 1'
#
loop_
_entity.id
_entity.type
_entity.pdbx_description
1 polymer ?
#
loop_
_entity_poly.entity_id
_entity_poly.type
_entity_poly.pdbx_seq_one_letter_code
_entity_poly.pdbx_strand_id
1 'polypeptide(L)' 'MAHTTIPIDPRIRDRLRTFGIAGETYNEILERLMDESAERAFTAELYRIYKETPEDAWVDLEDL' A
#
# COMPACT_ATOMS: atom_id res chain seq x y z
N MET A 1 -5.24 12.31 -19.28
CA MET A 1 -5.72 12.14 -17.88
C MET A 1 -5.73 13.51 -17.22
N ALA A 2 -6.64 13.76 -16.28
CA ALA A 2 -6.64 15.01 -15.55
C ALA A 2 -5.52 14.98 -14.50
N HIS A 3 -4.67 16.00 -14.48
CA HIS A 3 -3.65 16.17 -13.44
C HIS A 3 -4.19 17.09 -12.35
N THR A 4 -3.90 16.74 -11.11
CA THR A 4 -4.20 17.58 -9.95
C THR A 4 -2.90 17.93 -9.23
N THR A 5 -2.95 18.90 -8.33
CA THR A 5 -1.80 19.29 -7.50
C THR A 5 -2.10 19.04 -6.04
N ILE A 6 -1.13 18.47 -5.33
CA ILE A 6 -1.20 18.24 -3.88
C ILE A 6 -0.15 19.14 -3.23
N PRO A 7 -0.55 20.12 -2.41
CA PRO A 7 0.41 20.95 -1.69
C PRO A 7 1.10 20.11 -0.60
N ILE A 8 2.43 20.07 -0.62
CA ILE A 8 3.25 19.37 0.36
C ILE A 8 4.43 20.26 0.77
N ASP A 9 4.96 20.04 1.97
CA ASP A 9 6.17 20.70 2.43
C ASP A 9 7.36 20.34 1.49
N PRO A 10 8.20 21.31 1.08
CA PRO A 10 9.36 21.04 0.22
C PRO A 10 10.27 19.92 0.75
N ARG A 11 10.42 19.80 2.07
CA ARG A 11 11.20 18.72 2.68
C ARG A 11 10.58 17.34 2.44
N ILE A 12 9.25 17.26 2.44
CA ILE A 12 8.53 16.01 2.14
C ILE A 12 8.68 15.67 0.66
N ARG A 13 8.57 16.65 -0.24
CA ARG A 13 8.84 16.46 -1.68
C ARG A 13 10.26 15.93 -1.92
N ASP A 14 11.25 16.53 -1.26
CA ASP A 14 12.65 16.14 -1.42
C ASP A 14 12.90 14.73 -0.88
N ARG A 15 12.22 14.36 0.21
CA ARG A 15 12.21 12.97 0.71
C ARG A 15 11.48 12.03 -0.25
N LEU A 16 10.36 12.43 -0.85
CA LEU A 16 9.64 11.62 -1.84
C LEU A 16 10.56 11.25 -3.01
N ARG A 17 11.39 12.20 -3.46
CA ARG A 17 12.38 11.97 -4.51
C ARG A 17 13.37 10.85 -4.18
N THR A 18 13.73 10.65 -2.90
CA THR A 18 14.69 9.59 -2.53
C THR A 18 14.12 8.19 -2.63
N PHE A 19 12.80 8.04 -2.74
CA PHE A 19 12.17 6.74 -2.97
C PHE A 19 12.14 6.33 -4.45
N GLY A 20 12.41 7.27 -5.36
CA GLY A 20 12.39 7.00 -6.80
C GLY A 20 13.69 6.45 -7.36
N ILE A 21 13.59 5.74 -8.48
CA ILE A 21 14.75 5.35 -9.31
C ILE A 21 14.91 6.28 -10.51
N ALA A 22 16.08 6.23 -11.17
CA ALA A 22 16.38 7.12 -12.29
C ALA A 22 15.35 6.97 -13.43
N GLY A 23 14.64 8.06 -13.74
CA GLY A 23 13.62 8.09 -14.79
C GLY A 23 12.17 8.07 -14.28
N GLU A 24 11.94 7.78 -12.99
CA GLU A 24 10.59 7.82 -12.41
C GLU A 24 10.10 9.26 -12.16
N THR A 25 8.82 9.47 -12.43
CA THR A 25 8.06 10.66 -12.07
C THR A 25 7.53 10.57 -10.64
N TYR A 26 7.17 11.72 -10.06
CA TYR A 26 6.54 11.72 -8.73
C TYR A 26 5.20 10.94 -8.69
N ASN A 27 4.47 10.88 -9.80
CA ASN A 27 3.24 10.09 -9.87
C ASN A 27 3.53 8.59 -9.75
N GLU A 28 4.51 8.09 -10.48
CA GLU A 28 4.89 6.66 -10.44
C GLU A 28 5.44 6.27 -9.05
N ILE A 29 6.24 7.16 -8.43
CA ILE A 29 6.71 6.94 -7.06
C ILE A 29 5.52 6.85 -6.09
N LEU A 30 4.55 7.75 -6.21
CA LEU A 30 3.36 7.76 -5.34
C LEU A 30 2.48 6.53 -5.57
N GLU A 31 2.23 6.15 -6.83
CA GLU A 31 1.45 4.95 -7.17
C GLU A 31 2.07 3.71 -6.53
N ARG A 32 3.37 3.48 -6.74
CA ARG A 32 4.06 2.33 -6.14
C ARG A 32 4.01 2.34 -4.61
N LEU A 33 4.23 3.50 -3.97
CA LEU A 33 4.15 3.59 -2.51
C LEU A 33 2.73 3.36 -1.98
N MET A 34 1.70 3.77 -2.72
CA MET A 34 0.31 3.49 -2.38
C MET A 34 0.01 1.99 -2.49
N ASP A 35 0.47 1.33 -3.55
CA ASP A 35 0.30 -0.11 -3.75
C ASP A 35 0.99 -0.90 -2.63
N GLU A 36 2.25 -0.57 -2.32
CA GLU A 36 2.99 -1.19 -1.21
C GLU A 36 2.28 -0.98 0.14
N SER A 37 1.70 0.20 0.37
CA SER A 37 0.95 0.50 1.59
C SER A 37 -0.36 -0.29 1.65
N ALA A 38 -1.07 -0.43 0.53
CA ALA A 38 -2.31 -1.19 0.45
C ALA A 38 -2.05 -2.68 0.71
N GLU A 39 -0.99 -3.24 0.11
CA GLU A 39 -0.57 -4.63 0.33
C GLU A 39 -0.22 -4.90 1.80
N ARG A 40 0.54 -3.99 2.44
CA ARG A 40 0.87 -4.10 3.87
C ARG A 40 -0.37 -4.02 4.75
N ALA A 41 -1.30 -3.11 4.46
CA ALA A 41 -2.54 -2.98 5.22
C ALA A 41 -3.40 -4.25 5.08
N PHE A 42 -3.54 -4.76 3.87
CA PHE A 42 -4.25 -6.02 3.60
C PHE A 42 -3.61 -7.19 4.36
N THR A 43 -2.29 -7.31 4.30
CA THR A 43 -1.55 -8.37 5.00
C THR A 43 -1.71 -8.27 6.51
N ALA A 44 -1.61 -7.07 7.08
CA ALA A 44 -1.82 -6.85 8.51
C ALA A 44 -3.22 -7.26 8.95
N GLU A 45 -4.23 -6.96 8.13
CA GLU A 45 -5.61 -7.34 8.37
C GLU A 45 -5.82 -8.86 8.29
N LEU A 46 -5.25 -9.52 7.27
CA LEU A 46 -5.26 -10.98 7.18
C LEU A 46 -4.67 -11.63 8.42
N TYR A 47 -3.53 -11.14 8.91
CA TYR A 47 -2.91 -11.67 10.13
C TYR A 47 -3.75 -11.40 11.38
N ARG A 48 -4.48 -10.28 11.43
CA ARG A 48 -5.42 -10.00 12.52
C ARG A 48 -6.54 -11.03 12.52
N ILE A 49 -7.20 -11.24 11.38
CA ILE A 49 -8.26 -12.24 11.22
C ILE A 49 -7.72 -13.62 11.56
N TYR A 50 -6.54 -14.00 11.05
CA TYR A 50 -5.91 -15.29 11.35
C TYR A 50 -5.74 -15.54 12.86
N LYS A 51 -5.33 -14.52 13.61
CA LYS A 51 -5.11 -14.62 15.06
C LYS A 51 -6.39 -14.61 15.88
N GLU A 52 -7.42 -13.90 15.42
CA GLU A 52 -8.66 -13.69 16.17
C GLU A 52 -9.73 -14.75 15.87
N THR A 53 -9.68 -15.37 14.70
CA THR A 53 -10.63 -16.41 14.30
C THR A 53 -10.28 -17.75 14.95
N PRO A 54 -11.20 -18.37 15.70
CA PRO A 54 -11.05 -19.72 16.23
C PRO A 54 -10.77 -20.76 15.13
N GLU A 55 -9.98 -21.78 15.44
CA GLU A 55 -9.56 -22.81 14.46
C GLU A 55 -10.74 -23.56 13.82
N ASP A 56 -11.82 -23.75 14.58
CA ASP A 56 -13.05 -24.43 14.16
C ASP A 56 -14.00 -23.54 13.33
N ALA A 57 -13.69 -22.25 13.19
CA ALA A 57 -14.46 -21.31 12.37
C ALA A 57 -13.95 -21.19 10.93
N TRP A 58 -12.81 -21.84 10.59
CA TRP A 58 -12.28 -21.88 9.23
C TRP A 58 -12.95 -22.99 8.42
N VAL A 59 -13.20 -22.70 7.14
CA VAL A 59 -13.75 -23.67 6.16
C VAL A 59 -12.75 -23.81 5.03
N ASP A 60 -12.60 -25.02 4.49
CA ASP A 60 -11.70 -25.25 3.37
C ASP A 60 -12.17 -24.50 2.12
N LEU A 61 -11.21 -23.99 1.35
CA LEU A 61 -11.50 -23.16 0.18
C LEU A 61 -12.23 -23.93 -0.93
N GLU A 62 -12.09 -25.26 -0.92
CA GLU A 62 -12.77 -26.18 -1.85
C GLU A 62 -14.25 -26.40 -1.49
N ASP A 63 -14.66 -26.04 -0.27
CA ASP A 63 -16.03 -26.18 0.25
C ASP A 63 -16.89 -24.89 0.07
N LEU A 64 -16.32 -23.83 -0.55
CA LEU A 64 -16.96 -22.54 -0.86
C LEU A 64 -17.53 -22.50 -2.29
#